data_AF-A0A2P4PYC3-F1
#
_entry.id   AF-A0A2P4PYC3-F1
#
_cell.length_a   1.000
_cell.length_b   1.000
_cell.length_c   1.000
_cell.angle_alpha   90.00
_cell.angle_beta   90.00
_cell.angle_gamma   90.00
#
_symmetry.space_group_name_H-M   'P 1'
#
loop_
_entity.id
_entity.type
_entity.pdbx_description
1 polymer ?
#
loop_
_entity_poly.entity_id
_entity_poly.type
_entity_poly.pdbx_seq_one_letter_code
_entity_poly.pdbx_strand_id
1 'polypeptide(L)'
;MASLSYSQVARMSPRELKKLKEHKKELKEREKVKEFEKELYSKECVAQSINFVVGEANKELPALIDREIFSYYLATILARNKEVVAVWLRILQGRCEIYLSKNSDWLDKDNKYIDNITKYLKNISKNAPVISKDNERDFLEAVTIYCSTKLKSRLKKLHDDIEFYDDNEHVKFFSDFLSVRVTMVSNAENTNIITISGICKEYCEKIKKAKIESRIPSEFLRHIKKVSFYMASTIVYRVNPVIIKNQPIYSWENIIRRFIDEDRYKRFMYRCSKKPKIMERISKVYTDKATQKQQPLDGDNVKQCIYLHAEMNILASLIIDKKIKRRVFIAVSKRCCFLCELYINFAQLYYGYNIIVFEPQFFTKYDFDWKNTKICSGWKFPHVRNNKFMAESLNYILKNLNQIIEQKLEYYTSNLPADSSDGQYIYRYIKGFSSNPNNNFNLFS
;
A
#
# COMPACT_ATOMS: atom_id res chain seq x y z
N MET A 1 -30.33 2.94 23.06
CA MET A 1 -31.43 2.00 22.74
C MET A 1 -32.12 1.61 24.01
N ALA A 2 -33.46 1.49 23.99
CA ALA A 2 -34.24 1.06 25.15
C ALA A 2 -33.82 -0.34 25.61
N SER A 3 -33.53 -0.49 26.90
CA SER A 3 -33.31 -1.78 27.54
C SER A 3 -34.60 -2.60 27.46
N LEU A 4 -34.52 -3.81 26.89
CA LEU A 4 -35.65 -4.75 26.92
C LEU A 4 -36.00 -5.06 28.38
N SER A 5 -37.29 -4.96 28.71
CA SER A 5 -37.80 -5.28 30.06
C SER A 5 -37.68 -6.78 30.34
N TYR A 6 -37.60 -7.14 31.62
CA TYR A 6 -37.46 -8.54 32.05
C TYR A 6 -38.60 -9.44 31.54
N SER A 7 -39.81 -8.89 31.45
CA SER A 7 -41.00 -9.58 30.92
C SER A 7 -40.92 -9.88 29.42
N GLN A 8 -40.21 -9.05 28.65
CA GLN A 8 -39.97 -9.30 27.22
C GLN A 8 -38.94 -10.40 27.01
N VAL A 9 -37.88 -10.45 27.83
CA VAL A 9 -36.84 -11.49 27.75
C VAL A 9 -37.39 -12.86 28.17
N ALA A 10 -38.31 -12.90 29.16
CA ALA A 10 -38.92 -14.13 29.65
C ALA A 10 -39.89 -14.81 28.64
N ARG A 11 -40.40 -14.06 27.65
CA ARG A 11 -41.32 -14.58 26.61
C ARG A 11 -40.60 -15.02 25.33
N MET A 12 -39.28 -14.83 25.24
CA MET A 12 -38.51 -15.19 24.05
C MET A 12 -38.32 -16.71 23.95
N SER A 13 -38.44 -17.25 22.74
CA SER A 13 -38.08 -18.63 22.49
C SER A 13 -36.58 -18.89 22.73
N PRO A 14 -36.16 -20.13 23.04
CA PRO A 14 -34.74 -20.46 23.24
C PRO A 14 -33.85 -20.06 22.05
N ARG A 15 -34.38 -20.09 20.82
CA ARG A 15 -33.67 -19.65 19.60
C ARG A 15 -33.46 -18.15 19.57
N GLU A 16 -34.45 -17.37 19.97
CA GLU A 16 -34.35 -15.90 20.03
C GLU A 16 -33.42 -15.46 21.17
N LEU A 17 -33.46 -16.14 22.32
CA LEU A 17 -32.55 -15.87 23.43
C LEU A 17 -31.08 -16.14 23.06
N LYS A 18 -30.82 -17.19 22.28
CA LYS A 18 -29.48 -17.49 21.75
C LYS A 18 -28.99 -16.39 20.80
N LYS A 19 -29.82 -15.98 19.83
CA LYS A 19 -29.51 -14.86 18.92
C LYS A 19 -29.25 -13.55 19.67
N LEU A 20 -30.03 -13.25 20.71
CA LEU A 20 -29.85 -12.05 21.53
C LEU A 20 -28.52 -12.09 22.30
N LYS A 21 -28.14 -13.24 22.86
CA LYS A 21 -26.84 -13.42 23.54
C LYS A 21 -25.67 -13.27 22.57
N GLU A 22 -25.76 -13.85 21.38
CA GLU A 22 -24.77 -13.69 20.31
C GLU A 22 -24.63 -12.22 19.89
N HIS A 23 -25.75 -11.54 19.61
CA HIS A 23 -25.74 -10.12 19.25
C HIS A 23 -25.19 -9.22 20.37
N LYS A 24 -25.50 -9.50 21.64
CA LYS A 24 -24.92 -8.77 22.79
C LYS A 24 -23.41 -8.99 22.89
N LYS A 25 -22.92 -10.20 22.60
CA LYS A 25 -21.49 -10.51 22.59
C LYS A 25 -20.78 -9.76 21.47
N GLU A 26 -21.33 -9.77 20.25
CA GLU A 26 -20.78 -9.02 19.11
C GLU A 26 -20.74 -7.51 19.37
N LEU A 27 -21.78 -6.95 19.99
CA LEU A 27 -21.80 -5.53 20.40
C LEU A 27 -20.65 -5.20 21.35
N LYS A 28 -20.47 -6.00 22.41
CA LYS A 28 -19.39 -5.81 23.38
C LYS A 28 -18.00 -5.91 22.74
N GLU A 29 -17.82 -6.84 21.80
CA GLU A 29 -16.56 -6.98 21.07
C GLU A 29 -16.31 -5.75 20.18
N ARG A 30 -17.33 -5.24 19.48
CA ARG A 30 -17.22 -4.01 18.67
C ARG A 30 -16.91 -2.78 19.52
N GLU A 31 -17.52 -2.64 20.69
CA GLU A 31 -17.23 -1.56 21.65
C GLU A 31 -15.78 -1.64 22.14
N LYS A 32 -15.30 -2.83 22.49
CA LYS A 32 -13.90 -3.05 22.87
C LYS A 32 -12.93 -2.63 21.77
N VAL A 33 -13.19 -3.01 20.52
CA VAL A 33 -12.33 -2.64 19.38
C VAL A 33 -12.30 -1.13 19.20
N LYS A 34 -13.44 -0.45 19.31
CA LYS A 34 -13.51 1.02 19.23
C LYS A 34 -12.70 1.70 20.34
N GLU A 35 -12.72 1.16 21.56
CA GLU A 35 -11.91 1.67 22.67
C GLU A 35 -10.41 1.51 22.40
N PHE A 36 -9.97 0.34 21.92
CA PHE A 36 -8.57 0.15 21.55
C PHE A 36 -8.12 1.03 20.37
N GLU A 37 -8.99 1.25 19.38
CA GLU A 37 -8.72 2.20 18.31
C GLU A 37 -8.60 3.64 18.84
N LYS A 38 -9.53 4.06 19.72
CA LYS A 38 -9.46 5.36 20.38
C LYS A 38 -8.13 5.50 21.13
N GLU A 39 -7.73 4.50 21.90
CA GLU A 39 -6.47 4.48 22.64
C GLU A 39 -5.25 4.58 21.70
N LEU A 40 -5.24 3.80 20.61
CA LEU A 40 -4.19 3.82 19.60
C LEU A 40 -3.98 5.22 19.02
N TYR A 41 -5.05 5.84 18.50
CA TYR A 41 -4.97 7.15 17.87
C TYR A 41 -4.56 8.25 18.86
N SER A 42 -4.96 8.11 20.12
CA SER A 42 -4.55 9.03 21.19
C SER A 42 -3.06 8.94 21.48
N LYS A 43 -2.54 7.71 21.60
CA LYS A 43 -1.11 7.44 21.87
C LYS A 43 -0.22 7.86 20.70
N GLU A 44 -0.68 7.65 19.47
CA GLU A 44 0.01 8.13 18.27
C GLU A 44 0.17 9.66 18.28
N CYS A 45 -0.90 10.40 18.62
CA CYS A 45 -0.86 11.86 18.72
C CYS A 45 0.17 12.31 19.78
N VAL A 46 0.15 11.68 20.95
CA VAL A 46 1.15 11.93 22.00
C VAL A 46 2.56 11.62 21.51
N ALA A 47 2.80 10.43 20.98
CA ALA A 47 4.13 9.97 20.55
C ALA A 47 4.74 10.88 19.47
N GLN A 48 3.93 11.38 18.52
CA GLN A 48 4.40 12.39 17.58
C GLN A 48 4.71 13.73 18.27
N SER A 49 3.83 14.19 19.15
CA SER A 49 3.96 15.50 19.80
C SER A 49 5.22 15.62 20.68
N ILE A 50 5.63 14.53 21.35
CA ILE A 50 6.84 14.44 22.17
C ILE A 50 8.11 14.16 21.36
N ASN A 51 8.02 14.33 20.03
CA ASN A 51 9.13 14.21 19.08
C ASN A 51 9.80 12.84 19.05
N PHE A 52 9.02 11.79 18.81
CA PHE A 52 9.60 10.52 18.42
C PHE A 52 10.26 10.61 17.03
N VAL A 53 11.54 10.28 17.00
CA VAL A 53 12.39 10.26 15.82
C VAL A 53 13.12 8.92 15.87
N VAL A 54 12.80 8.01 14.94
CA VAL A 54 13.61 6.80 14.75
C VAL A 54 14.80 7.19 13.90
N GLY A 55 16.01 6.85 14.35
CA GLY A 55 17.26 7.18 13.65
C GLY A 55 17.29 6.71 12.20
N GLU A 56 18.33 7.16 11.49
CA GLU A 56 18.58 6.81 10.09
C GLU A 56 18.47 5.31 9.87
N ALA A 57 17.43 4.89 9.15
CA ALA A 57 17.35 3.51 8.70
C ALA A 57 18.36 3.36 7.57
N ASN A 58 19.53 2.81 7.90
CA ASN A 58 20.45 2.21 6.94
C ASN A 58 19.78 0.94 6.39
N LYS A 59 18.78 1.12 5.53
CA LYS A 59 18.25 0.02 4.72
C LYS A 59 19.16 -0.11 3.51
N GLU A 60 19.97 -1.16 3.49
CA GLU A 60 20.65 -1.58 2.27
C GLU A 60 19.60 -1.69 1.16
N LEU A 61 19.88 -1.11 -0.01
CA LEU A 61 19.00 -1.24 -1.17
C LEU A 61 18.93 -2.72 -1.55
N PRO A 62 17.76 -3.37 -1.46
CA PRO A 62 17.62 -4.66 -2.12
C PRO A 62 17.83 -4.45 -3.61
N ALA A 63 18.54 -5.38 -4.27
CA ALA A 63 18.64 -5.39 -5.72
C ALA A 63 17.23 -5.39 -6.32
N LEU A 64 16.82 -4.23 -6.88
CA LEU A 64 15.53 -4.08 -7.51
C LEU A 64 15.57 -4.73 -8.88
N ILE A 65 14.52 -5.47 -9.18
CA ILE A 65 14.28 -6.01 -10.53
C ILE A 65 13.47 -5.00 -11.35
N ASP A 66 13.58 -5.02 -12.68
CA ASP A 66 13.04 -3.99 -13.59
C ASP A 66 11.59 -3.58 -13.32
N ARG A 67 10.73 -4.54 -12.97
CA ARG A 67 9.31 -4.30 -12.67
C ARG A 67 9.08 -3.53 -11.35
N GLU A 68 9.98 -3.68 -10.39
CA GLU A 68 9.97 -2.97 -9.11
C GLU A 68 10.45 -1.52 -9.34
N ILE A 69 11.49 -1.35 -10.17
CA ILE A 69 11.95 -0.05 -10.67
C ILE A 69 10.82 0.69 -11.41
N PHE A 70 10.05 -0.01 -12.25
CA PHE A 70 8.88 0.57 -12.92
C PHE A 70 7.84 1.11 -11.93
N SER A 71 7.47 0.28 -10.96
CA SER A 71 6.48 0.66 -9.93
C SER A 71 6.94 1.90 -9.15
N TYR A 72 8.25 1.95 -8.87
CA TYR A 72 8.92 3.04 -8.18
C TYR A 72 8.84 4.38 -8.92
N TYR A 73 9.24 4.41 -10.19
CA TYR A 73 9.13 5.62 -11.00
C TYR A 73 7.67 6.04 -11.19
N LEU A 74 6.76 5.09 -11.39
CA LEU A 74 5.33 5.39 -11.50
C LEU A 74 4.78 6.03 -10.21
N ALA A 75 5.16 5.54 -9.04
CA ALA A 75 4.78 6.16 -7.77
C ALA A 75 5.31 7.59 -7.65
N THR A 76 6.54 7.82 -8.09
CA THR A 76 7.21 9.12 -8.05
C THR A 76 6.55 10.13 -8.99
N ILE A 77 6.29 9.74 -10.25
CA ILE A 77 5.65 10.59 -11.27
C ILE A 77 4.21 10.96 -10.88
N LEU A 78 3.47 10.00 -10.32
CA LEU A 78 2.08 10.23 -9.89
C LEU A 78 1.96 11.12 -8.65
N ALA A 79 3.03 11.25 -7.87
CA ALA A 79 3.00 12.01 -6.65
C ALA A 79 3.12 13.52 -6.91
N ARG A 80 2.10 14.26 -6.51
CA ARG A 80 2.13 15.72 -6.50
C ARG A 80 2.67 16.26 -5.18
N ASN A 81 2.97 17.55 -5.15
CA ASN A 81 3.40 18.24 -3.93
C ASN A 81 2.46 17.93 -2.76
N LYS A 82 3.05 17.42 -1.67
CA LYS A 82 2.40 16.99 -0.41
C LYS A 82 1.61 15.67 -0.46
N GLU A 83 1.23 15.13 -1.62
CA GLU A 83 0.53 13.84 -1.72
C GLU A 83 1.48 12.64 -1.55
N VAL A 84 0.92 11.51 -1.12
CA VAL A 84 1.61 10.21 -1.08
C VAL A 84 0.89 9.26 -2.01
N VAL A 85 1.61 8.64 -2.91
CA VAL A 85 1.09 7.62 -3.84
C VAL A 85 1.80 6.31 -3.56
N ALA A 86 1.03 5.23 -3.51
CA ALA A 86 1.51 3.87 -3.47
C ALA A 86 1.11 3.13 -4.75
N VAL A 87 2.04 2.35 -5.28
CA VAL A 87 1.89 1.58 -6.51
C VAL A 87 2.26 0.13 -6.25
N TRP A 88 1.34 -0.77 -6.58
CA TRP A 88 1.63 -2.19 -6.62
C TRP A 88 1.38 -2.74 -8.02
N LEU A 89 2.45 -3.21 -8.65
CA LEU A 89 2.41 -3.91 -9.92
C LEU A 89 2.28 -5.42 -9.69
N ARG A 90 1.18 -5.99 -10.18
CA ARG A 90 0.92 -7.43 -10.13
C ARG A 90 0.94 -8.01 -11.53
N ILE A 91 1.91 -8.88 -11.79
CA ILE A 91 2.01 -9.64 -13.03
C ILE A 91 1.27 -10.97 -12.86
N LEU A 92 0.38 -11.24 -13.81
CA LEU A 92 -0.41 -12.47 -13.94
C LEU A 92 -0.16 -13.09 -15.32
N GLN A 93 -0.62 -14.32 -15.53
CA GLN A 93 -0.42 -15.01 -16.80
C GLN A 93 -1.20 -14.30 -17.93
N GLY A 94 -0.51 -13.44 -18.68
CA GLY A 94 -1.08 -12.68 -19.78
C GLY A 94 -1.67 -11.32 -19.40
N ARG A 95 -1.63 -10.89 -18.13
CA ARG A 95 -2.03 -9.51 -17.74
C ARG A 95 -1.15 -8.89 -16.68
N CYS A 96 -1.10 -7.57 -16.73
CA CYS A 96 -0.48 -6.67 -15.79
C CYS A 96 -1.59 -5.86 -15.09
N GLU A 97 -1.64 -5.93 -13.77
CA GLU A 97 -2.53 -5.10 -12.96
C GLU A 97 -1.69 -4.08 -12.20
N ILE A 98 -2.02 -2.81 -12.34
CA ILE A 98 -1.37 -1.72 -11.60
C ILE A 98 -2.38 -1.20 -10.59
N TYR A 99 -2.09 -1.35 -9.30
CA TYR A 99 -2.91 -0.82 -8.23
C TYR A 99 -2.32 0.50 -7.74
N LEU A 100 -3.10 1.57 -7.84
CA LEU A 100 -2.76 2.90 -7.40
C LEU A 100 -3.56 3.24 -6.15
N SER A 101 -2.88 3.73 -5.13
CA SER A 101 -3.49 4.23 -3.90
C SER A 101 -2.88 5.57 -3.54
N LYS A 102 -3.65 6.44 -2.90
CA LYS A 102 -3.14 7.70 -2.36
C LYS A 102 -3.81 8.07 -1.04
N ASN A 103 -3.25 9.06 -0.36
CA ASN A 103 -3.71 9.53 0.94
C ASN A 103 -4.75 10.66 0.88
N SER A 104 -5.19 11.07 -0.32
CA SER A 104 -6.16 12.14 -0.57
C SER A 104 -7.29 11.67 -1.50
N ASP A 105 -8.36 12.44 -1.62
CA ASP A 105 -9.47 12.15 -2.56
C ASP A 105 -9.02 12.22 -4.02
N TRP A 106 -9.45 11.29 -4.86
CA TRP A 106 -9.22 11.33 -6.32
C TRP A 106 -9.99 12.50 -6.93
N LEU A 107 -9.26 13.49 -7.46
CA LEU A 107 -9.81 14.67 -8.13
C LEU A 107 -9.97 14.41 -9.63
N ASP A 108 -10.82 15.17 -10.31
CA ASP A 108 -11.03 15.00 -11.77
C ASP A 108 -9.76 15.18 -12.59
N LYS A 109 -8.87 16.09 -12.16
CA LYS A 109 -7.54 16.24 -12.74
C LYS A 109 -6.65 15.00 -12.58
N ASP A 110 -6.85 14.23 -11.51
CA ASP A 110 -6.14 12.96 -11.28
C ASP A 110 -6.64 11.90 -12.24
N ASN A 111 -7.97 11.87 -12.44
CA ASN A 111 -8.61 10.95 -13.36
C ASN A 111 -8.09 11.20 -14.78
N LYS A 112 -8.09 12.46 -15.23
CA LYS A 112 -7.54 12.84 -16.53
C LYS A 112 -6.06 12.47 -16.67
N TYR A 113 -5.27 12.67 -15.62
CA TYR A 113 -3.84 12.35 -15.62
C TYR A 113 -3.58 10.83 -15.66
N ILE A 114 -4.31 10.05 -14.86
CA ILE A 114 -4.24 8.58 -14.87
C ILE A 114 -4.74 8.01 -16.18
N ASP A 115 -5.80 8.58 -16.76
CA ASP A 115 -6.31 8.17 -18.06
C ASP A 115 -5.29 8.45 -19.16
N ASN A 116 -4.61 9.59 -19.10
CA ASN A 116 -3.48 9.90 -19.97
C ASN A 116 -2.35 8.88 -19.79
N ILE A 117 -1.88 8.63 -18.57
CA ILE A 117 -0.85 7.62 -18.30
C ILE A 117 -1.29 6.23 -18.77
N THR A 118 -2.54 5.84 -18.52
CA THR A 118 -3.09 4.56 -18.96
C THR A 118 -3.13 4.50 -20.48
N LYS A 119 -3.48 5.60 -21.15
CA LYS A 119 -3.45 5.73 -22.61
C LYS A 119 -2.02 5.67 -23.13
N TYR A 120 -1.06 6.31 -22.46
CA TYR A 120 0.36 6.21 -22.76
C TYR A 120 0.85 4.77 -22.60
N LEU A 121 0.60 4.10 -21.48
CA LEU A 121 0.94 2.69 -21.26
C LEU A 121 0.31 1.78 -22.32
N LYS A 122 -0.94 2.03 -22.70
CA LYS A 122 -1.61 1.35 -23.81
C LYS A 122 -0.94 1.66 -25.16
N ASN A 123 -0.49 2.90 -25.39
CA ASN A 123 0.15 3.32 -26.63
C ASN A 123 1.61 2.86 -26.75
N ILE A 124 2.35 2.82 -25.65
CA ILE A 124 3.68 2.20 -25.54
C ILE A 124 3.56 0.71 -25.83
N SER A 125 2.56 0.07 -25.22
CA SER A 125 2.17 -1.29 -25.55
C SER A 125 1.75 -1.46 -27.01
N LYS A 126 1.48 -0.39 -27.77
CA LYS A 126 1.13 -0.42 -29.21
C LYS A 126 2.30 -0.17 -30.17
N ASN A 127 3.47 0.34 -29.73
CA ASN A 127 4.43 1.00 -30.63
C ASN A 127 5.91 0.55 -30.58
N ALA A 128 6.34 -0.43 -29.79
CA ALA A 128 7.77 -0.81 -29.77
C ALA A 128 8.21 -1.62 -31.02
N PRO A 129 9.46 -1.59 -31.61
CA PRO A 129 10.71 -0.78 -31.66
C PRO A 129 10.84 0.75 -31.65
N VAL A 130 11.69 1.34 -32.51
CA VAL A 130 12.93 2.17 -32.31
C VAL A 130 12.92 3.56 -31.61
N ILE A 131 14.06 3.84 -30.95
CA ILE A 131 14.54 4.90 -30.03
C ILE A 131 14.62 6.33 -30.60
N SER A 132 14.46 7.37 -29.75
CA SER A 132 15.15 8.67 -29.91
C SER A 132 15.31 9.44 -28.56
N LYS A 133 16.21 10.41 -28.44
CA LYS A 133 16.66 11.00 -27.15
C LYS A 133 15.61 11.90 -26.45
N ASP A 134 15.21 11.51 -25.21
CA ASP A 134 15.10 12.34 -23.99
C ASP A 134 14.36 11.59 -22.83
N ASN A 135 15.06 11.53 -21.69
CA ASN A 135 14.93 10.96 -20.32
C ASN A 135 13.68 10.18 -19.80
N GLU A 136 12.51 10.21 -20.44
CA GLU A 136 11.34 9.37 -20.08
C GLU A 136 11.25 8.10 -20.95
N ARG A 137 12.11 8.02 -21.96
CA ARG A 137 12.02 7.08 -23.07
C ARG A 137 12.80 5.77 -22.86
N ASP A 138 13.88 5.79 -22.08
CA ASP A 138 14.61 4.57 -21.69
C ASP A 138 13.81 3.75 -20.66
N PHE A 139 12.98 4.44 -19.88
CA PHE A 139 12.02 3.89 -18.92
C PHE A 139 10.89 3.09 -19.59
N LEU A 140 10.48 3.52 -20.79
CA LEU A 140 9.57 2.84 -21.71
C LEU A 140 10.17 1.56 -22.30
N GLU A 141 11.49 1.54 -22.50
CA GLU A 141 12.19 0.53 -23.29
C GLU A 141 12.44 -0.77 -22.50
N ALA A 142 12.70 -0.68 -21.19
CA ALA A 142 12.84 -1.86 -20.33
C ALA A 142 11.49 -2.59 -20.07
N VAL A 143 10.39 -1.84 -19.91
CA VAL A 143 9.02 -2.40 -19.78
C VAL A 143 8.61 -3.15 -21.06
N THR A 144 9.13 -2.67 -22.19
CA THR A 144 8.98 -3.21 -23.55
C THR A 144 9.78 -4.49 -23.81
N ILE A 145 10.97 -4.65 -23.24
CA ILE A 145 11.78 -5.89 -23.36
C ILE A 145 11.14 -7.06 -22.59
N TYR A 146 10.64 -6.82 -21.38
CA TYR A 146 10.01 -7.86 -20.56
C TYR A 146 8.71 -8.42 -21.17
N CYS A 147 7.89 -7.57 -21.80
CA CYS A 147 6.64 -7.99 -22.44
C CYS A 147 6.87 -8.65 -23.80
N SER A 148 7.93 -8.27 -24.53
CA SER A 148 8.20 -8.71 -25.90
C SER A 148 8.83 -10.10 -26.00
N THR A 149 9.74 -10.51 -25.10
CA THR A 149 10.36 -11.86 -25.16
C THR A 149 9.33 -12.99 -25.00
N LYS A 150 8.37 -12.81 -24.09
CA LYS A 150 7.29 -13.78 -23.86
C LYS A 150 6.24 -13.77 -24.98
N LEU A 151 6.03 -12.62 -25.63
CA LEU A 151 5.15 -12.50 -26.79
C LEU A 151 5.80 -13.06 -28.06
N LYS A 152 7.09 -12.81 -28.30
CA LYS A 152 7.89 -13.39 -29.39
C LYS A 152 7.87 -14.92 -29.33
N SER A 153 8.06 -15.50 -28.14
CA SER A 153 7.93 -16.95 -27.94
C SER A 153 6.52 -17.48 -28.28
N ARG A 154 5.46 -16.73 -27.98
CA ARG A 154 4.07 -17.12 -28.28
C ARG A 154 3.71 -16.91 -29.75
N LEU A 155 4.23 -15.87 -30.38
CA LEU A 155 4.09 -15.61 -31.80
C LEU A 155 4.82 -16.66 -32.62
N LYS A 156 6.02 -17.06 -32.20
CA LYS A 156 6.73 -18.19 -32.79
C LYS A 156 5.86 -19.45 -32.76
N LYS A 157 5.31 -19.81 -31.59
CA LYS A 157 4.40 -20.96 -31.48
C LYS A 157 3.14 -20.82 -32.35
N LEU A 158 2.59 -19.61 -32.48
CA LEU A 158 1.46 -19.37 -33.37
C LEU A 158 1.86 -19.52 -34.84
N HIS A 159 3.04 -19.06 -35.23
CA HIS A 159 3.59 -19.23 -36.57
C HIS A 159 3.82 -20.71 -36.88
N ASP A 160 4.47 -21.43 -35.96
CA ASP A 160 4.68 -22.87 -36.05
C ASP A 160 3.33 -23.61 -36.21
N ASP A 161 2.27 -23.17 -35.50
CA ASP A 161 0.92 -23.75 -35.68
C ASP A 161 0.29 -23.40 -37.05
N ILE A 162 0.51 -22.19 -37.59
CA ILE A 162 -0.01 -21.80 -38.91
C ILE A 162 0.61 -22.69 -39.99
N GLU A 163 1.92 -22.91 -39.93
CA GLU A 163 2.63 -23.80 -40.86
C GLU A 163 2.23 -25.27 -40.65
N PHE A 164 2.11 -25.71 -39.40
CA PHE A 164 1.78 -27.10 -39.07
C PHE A 164 0.35 -27.48 -39.46
N TYR A 165 -0.60 -26.55 -39.31
CA TYR A 165 -2.00 -26.74 -39.67
C TYR A 165 -2.36 -26.05 -40.99
N ASP A 166 -1.41 -25.89 -41.92
CA ASP A 166 -1.64 -25.15 -43.17
C ASP A 166 -2.86 -25.72 -43.91
N ASP A 167 -3.06 -27.04 -43.96
CA ASP A 167 -4.23 -27.66 -44.62
C ASP A 167 -5.59 -27.39 -43.96
N ASN A 168 -5.64 -26.82 -42.75
CA ASN A 168 -6.91 -26.53 -42.08
C ASN A 168 -7.55 -25.24 -42.62
N GLU A 169 -8.77 -25.34 -43.14
CA GLU A 169 -9.52 -24.22 -43.74
C GLU A 169 -9.63 -22.98 -42.83
N HIS A 170 -9.80 -23.17 -41.52
CA HIS A 170 -9.91 -22.06 -40.57
C HIS A 170 -8.54 -21.44 -40.21
N VAL A 171 -7.45 -22.21 -40.34
CA VAL A 171 -6.08 -21.71 -40.20
C VAL A 171 -5.67 -20.94 -41.46
N LYS A 172 -5.98 -21.46 -42.66
CA LYS A 172 -5.80 -20.72 -43.93
C LYS A 172 -6.56 -19.40 -43.93
N PHE A 173 -7.84 -19.43 -43.57
CA PHE A 173 -8.64 -18.21 -43.47
C PHE A 173 -8.05 -17.19 -42.49
N PHE A 174 -7.46 -17.64 -41.37
CA PHE A 174 -6.74 -16.73 -40.48
C PHE A 174 -5.47 -16.17 -41.12
N SER A 175 -4.70 -16.99 -41.83
CA SER A 175 -3.47 -16.60 -42.54
C SER A 175 -3.75 -15.54 -43.62
N ASP A 176 -4.80 -15.75 -44.41
CA ASP A 176 -5.26 -14.79 -45.42
C ASP A 176 -5.75 -13.48 -44.78
N PHE A 177 -6.56 -13.62 -43.72
CA PHE A 177 -7.07 -12.50 -42.94
C PHE A 177 -5.93 -11.67 -42.31
N LEU A 178 -4.89 -12.34 -41.83
CA LEU A 178 -3.68 -11.72 -41.29
C LEU A 178 -2.90 -11.00 -42.39
N SER A 179 -2.65 -11.65 -43.53
CA SER A 179 -1.86 -11.12 -44.64
C SER A 179 -2.47 -9.85 -45.23
N VAL A 180 -3.80 -9.83 -45.46
CA VAL A 180 -4.54 -8.66 -45.97
C VAL A 180 -4.51 -7.49 -44.98
N ARG A 181 -4.67 -7.78 -43.69
CA ARG A 181 -4.70 -6.75 -42.64
C ARG A 181 -3.32 -6.19 -42.33
N VAL A 182 -2.26 -6.98 -42.48
CA VAL A 182 -0.88 -6.53 -42.33
C VAL A 182 -0.51 -5.58 -43.48
N THR A 183 -0.80 -5.94 -44.74
CA THR A 183 -0.50 -5.10 -45.93
C THR A 183 -1.16 -3.72 -45.89
N MET A 184 -2.33 -3.58 -45.27
CA MET A 184 -3.00 -2.28 -45.07
C MET A 184 -2.27 -1.32 -44.10
N VAL A 185 -1.29 -1.79 -43.33
CA VAL A 185 -0.67 -1.05 -42.21
C VAL A 185 0.85 -0.82 -42.43
N SER A 186 1.43 -1.38 -43.49
CA SER A 186 2.89 -1.58 -43.69
C SER A 186 3.74 -0.40 -44.19
N ASN A 187 3.77 0.75 -43.51
CA ASN A 187 4.80 1.77 -43.79
C ASN A 187 5.84 2.00 -42.66
N ALA A 188 5.96 1.10 -41.68
CA ALA A 188 7.07 1.16 -40.72
C ALA A 188 7.46 -0.23 -40.17
N GLU A 189 8.76 -0.54 -40.13
CA GLU A 189 9.30 -1.87 -39.81
C GLU A 189 9.08 -2.36 -38.36
N ASN A 190 8.52 -1.54 -37.48
CA ASN A 190 8.17 -1.93 -36.09
C ASN A 190 6.67 -2.22 -35.88
N THR A 191 5.89 -2.28 -36.97
CA THR A 191 4.42 -2.29 -36.94
C THR A 191 3.79 -3.69 -36.80
N ASN A 192 4.57 -4.74 -36.62
CA ASN A 192 4.07 -6.10 -36.86
C ASN A 192 3.33 -6.72 -35.63
N ILE A 193 3.90 -6.63 -34.43
CA ILE A 193 3.48 -7.48 -33.27
C ILE A 193 2.12 -7.08 -32.66
N ILE A 194 1.85 -5.78 -32.55
CA ILE A 194 0.58 -5.28 -31.99
C ILE A 194 -0.56 -5.40 -32.97
N THR A 195 -0.27 -5.13 -34.24
CA THR A 195 -1.20 -5.33 -35.35
C THR A 195 -1.63 -6.79 -35.40
N ILE A 196 -0.69 -7.74 -35.32
CA ILE A 196 -0.98 -9.18 -35.22
C ILE A 196 -1.87 -9.49 -33.99
N SER A 197 -1.58 -8.92 -32.81
CA SER A 197 -2.42 -9.15 -31.60
C SER A 197 -3.84 -8.61 -31.74
N GLY A 198 -4.01 -7.44 -32.35
CA GLY A 198 -5.32 -6.85 -32.67
C GLY A 198 -6.10 -7.70 -33.68
N ILE A 199 -5.45 -8.19 -34.73
CA ILE A 199 -6.02 -9.09 -35.73
C ILE A 199 -6.44 -10.42 -35.08
N CYS A 200 -5.61 -10.99 -34.19
CA CYS A 200 -5.93 -12.20 -33.42
C CYS A 200 -7.18 -12.00 -32.53
N LYS A 201 -7.39 -10.80 -31.98
CA LYS A 201 -8.59 -10.47 -31.19
C LYS A 201 -9.83 -10.38 -32.07
N GLU A 202 -9.76 -9.66 -33.20
CA GLU A 202 -10.87 -9.58 -34.16
C GLU A 202 -11.26 -10.97 -34.65
N TYR A 203 -10.27 -11.81 -34.95
CA TYR A 203 -10.49 -13.19 -35.36
C TYR A 203 -11.15 -14.03 -34.26
N CYS A 204 -10.66 -13.96 -33.01
CA CYS A 204 -11.29 -14.60 -31.85
C CYS A 204 -12.77 -14.20 -31.68
N GLU A 205 -13.11 -12.93 -31.90
CA GLU A 205 -14.49 -12.43 -31.80
C GLU A 205 -15.37 -12.95 -32.95
N LYS A 206 -14.84 -13.03 -34.18
CA LYS A 206 -15.55 -13.62 -35.33
C LYS A 206 -15.85 -15.10 -35.12
N ILE A 207 -14.87 -15.88 -34.68
CA ILE A 207 -15.03 -17.31 -34.38
C ILE A 207 -16.10 -17.53 -33.32
N LYS A 208 -16.07 -16.73 -32.23
CA LYS A 208 -17.06 -16.82 -31.14
C LYS A 208 -18.48 -16.50 -31.62
N LYS A 209 -18.64 -15.45 -32.43
CA LYS A 209 -19.94 -15.07 -33.02
C LYS A 209 -20.47 -16.14 -33.96
N ALA A 210 -19.59 -16.75 -34.76
CA ALA A 210 -19.93 -17.82 -35.70
C ALA A 210 -20.10 -19.21 -35.04
N LYS A 211 -19.74 -19.36 -33.76
CA LYS A 211 -19.77 -20.63 -33.00
C LYS A 211 -19.00 -21.78 -33.65
N ILE A 212 -17.88 -21.48 -34.31
CA ILE A 212 -17.05 -22.48 -35.02
C ILE A 212 -15.80 -22.92 -34.24
N GLU A 213 -15.70 -22.61 -32.94
CA GLU A 213 -14.53 -22.90 -32.10
C GLU A 213 -14.13 -24.39 -32.09
N SER A 214 -15.10 -25.30 -32.20
CA SER A 214 -14.85 -26.75 -32.21
C SER A 214 -14.23 -27.27 -33.51
N ARG A 215 -14.27 -26.49 -34.60
CA ARG A 215 -13.71 -26.84 -35.91
C ARG A 215 -12.26 -26.40 -36.07
N ILE A 216 -11.74 -25.65 -35.08
CA ILE A 216 -10.41 -25.09 -35.09
C ILE A 216 -9.49 -25.97 -34.22
N PRO A 217 -8.27 -26.29 -34.67
CA PRO A 217 -7.31 -27.03 -33.87
C PRO A 217 -7.14 -26.38 -32.48
N SER A 218 -7.29 -27.18 -31.42
CA SER A 218 -7.36 -26.68 -30.05
C SER A 218 -6.07 -25.99 -29.60
N GLU A 219 -4.91 -26.47 -30.06
CA GLU A 219 -3.60 -25.90 -29.79
C GLU A 219 -3.42 -24.53 -30.47
N PHE A 220 -3.80 -24.41 -31.74
CA PHE A 220 -3.82 -23.15 -32.49
C PHE A 220 -4.78 -22.13 -31.85
N LEU A 221 -6.01 -22.55 -31.53
CA LEU A 221 -6.99 -21.69 -30.86
C LEU A 221 -6.48 -21.21 -29.50
N ARG A 222 -5.76 -22.06 -28.77
CA ARG A 222 -5.12 -21.72 -27.49
C ARG A 222 -4.01 -20.69 -27.68
N HIS A 223 -3.18 -20.80 -28.72
CA HIS A 223 -2.10 -19.84 -28.99
C HIS A 223 -2.65 -18.50 -29.51
N ILE A 224 -3.63 -18.51 -30.42
CA ILE A 224 -4.34 -17.29 -30.85
C ILE A 224 -4.99 -16.57 -29.66
N LYS A 225 -5.74 -17.29 -28.81
CA LYS A 225 -6.35 -16.70 -27.61
C LYS A 225 -5.30 -16.06 -26.69
N LYS A 226 -4.13 -16.69 -26.54
CA LYS A 226 -2.99 -16.15 -25.77
C LYS A 226 -2.34 -14.93 -26.41
N VAL A 227 -2.31 -14.83 -27.74
CA VAL A 227 -1.78 -13.69 -28.50
C VAL A 227 -2.78 -12.52 -28.53
N SER A 228 -4.08 -12.80 -28.63
CA SER A 228 -5.17 -11.80 -28.64
C SER A 228 -5.34 -11.03 -27.33
N PHE A 229 -4.95 -11.63 -26.21
CA PHE A 229 -5.12 -11.03 -24.88
C PHE A 229 -4.10 -9.92 -24.57
N TYR A 230 -3.02 -9.82 -25.36
CA TYR A 230 -1.92 -8.89 -25.11
C TYR A 230 -2.30 -7.41 -25.28
N MET A 231 -3.11 -7.06 -26.29
CA MET A 231 -3.60 -5.68 -26.47
C MET A 231 -4.52 -5.18 -25.33
N ALA A 232 -5.09 -6.10 -24.53
CA ALA A 232 -6.02 -5.79 -23.44
C ALA A 232 -5.37 -5.80 -22.03
N SER A 233 -4.06 -6.01 -21.95
CA SER A 233 -3.49 -6.68 -20.78
C SER A 233 -3.03 -5.79 -19.62
N THR A 234 -3.01 -4.45 -19.74
CA THR A 234 -2.69 -3.54 -18.63
C THR A 234 -3.95 -2.88 -18.08
N ILE A 235 -4.33 -3.25 -16.84
CA ILE A 235 -5.48 -2.67 -16.14
C ILE A 235 -4.98 -1.87 -14.94
N VAL A 236 -5.34 -0.60 -14.90
CA VAL A 236 -5.05 0.30 -13.78
C VAL A 236 -6.26 0.34 -12.85
N TYR A 237 -6.06 -0.06 -11.60
CA TYR A 237 -7.04 -0.02 -10.54
C TYR A 237 -6.72 1.12 -9.58
N ARG A 238 -7.71 1.94 -9.28
CA ARG A 238 -7.63 2.95 -8.22
C ARG A 238 -8.25 2.37 -6.95
N VAL A 239 -7.52 2.45 -5.85
CA VAL A 239 -8.05 2.11 -4.53
C VAL A 239 -8.61 3.39 -3.91
N ASN A 240 -9.84 3.31 -3.40
CA ASN A 240 -10.47 4.47 -2.79
C ASN A 240 -9.75 4.84 -1.48
N PRO A 241 -9.38 6.11 -1.29
CA PRO A 241 -8.79 6.58 -0.04
C PRO A 241 -9.78 6.40 1.11
N VAL A 242 -9.27 6.18 2.32
CA VAL A 242 -10.09 6.01 3.53
C VAL A 242 -9.76 7.11 4.51
N ILE A 243 -10.70 8.05 4.71
CA ILE A 243 -10.54 9.24 5.55
C ILE A 243 -11.70 9.33 6.54
N ILE A 244 -11.41 9.52 7.83
CA ILE A 244 -12.39 9.75 8.90
C ILE A 244 -12.07 11.11 9.53
N LYS A 245 -12.96 12.09 9.33
CA LYS A 245 -12.71 13.49 9.72
C LYS A 245 -12.80 13.75 11.23
N ASN A 246 -13.67 13.02 11.92
CA ASN A 246 -14.06 13.30 13.31
C ASN A 246 -13.87 12.07 14.20
N GLN A 247 -12.67 11.47 14.20
CA GLN A 247 -12.37 10.35 15.08
C GLN A 247 -12.15 10.85 16.51
N PRO A 248 -12.96 10.44 17.51
CA PRO A 248 -12.71 10.82 18.89
C PRO A 248 -11.41 10.18 19.39
N ILE A 249 -10.64 10.95 20.18
CA ILE A 249 -9.43 10.51 20.88
C ILE A 249 -9.49 10.96 22.35
N TYR A 250 -8.70 10.32 23.20
CA TYR A 250 -8.39 10.85 24.53
C TYR A 250 -7.49 12.08 24.39
N SER A 251 -7.64 13.03 25.31
CA SER A 251 -6.80 14.21 25.34
C SER A 251 -5.34 13.87 25.64
N TRP A 252 -4.47 14.82 25.26
CA TRP A 252 -3.04 14.69 25.48
C TRP A 252 -2.72 14.45 26.96
N GLU A 253 -3.30 15.27 27.84
CA GLU A 253 -3.13 15.15 29.28
C GLU A 253 -3.60 13.79 29.80
N ASN A 254 -4.76 13.31 29.35
CA ASN A 254 -5.29 12.01 29.78
C ASN A 254 -4.33 10.87 29.46
N ILE A 255 -3.69 10.89 28.28
CA ILE A 255 -2.73 9.85 27.90
C ILE A 255 -1.45 9.96 28.72
N ILE A 256 -0.86 11.16 28.87
CA ILE A 256 0.38 11.34 29.62
C ILE A 256 0.23 10.89 31.08
N ARG A 257 -0.88 11.27 31.73
CA ARG A 257 -1.18 10.90 33.13
C ARG A 257 -1.32 9.39 33.37
N ARG A 258 -1.48 8.56 32.32
CA ARG A 258 -1.46 7.10 32.46
C ARG A 258 -0.05 6.53 32.68
N PHE A 259 0.99 7.32 32.37
CA PHE A 259 2.39 6.88 32.42
C PHE A 259 3.18 7.50 33.57
N ILE A 260 2.76 8.66 34.09
CA ILE A 260 3.46 9.40 35.13
C ILE A 260 2.48 10.01 36.14
N ASP A 261 2.93 10.16 37.38
CA ASP A 261 2.18 10.83 38.46
C ASP A 261 2.10 12.37 38.27
N GLU A 262 1.27 13.02 39.09
CA GLU A 262 0.98 14.45 39.01
C GLU A 262 2.23 15.34 39.13
N ASP A 263 3.16 14.99 40.01
CA ASP A 263 4.37 15.80 40.23
C ASP A 263 5.33 15.68 39.06
N ARG A 264 5.48 14.46 38.52
CA ARG A 264 6.23 14.24 37.28
C ARG A 264 5.58 14.93 36.09
N TYR A 265 4.25 14.94 36.00
CA TYR A 265 3.52 15.63 34.94
C TYR A 265 3.78 17.14 34.95
N LYS A 266 3.69 17.79 36.12
CA LYS A 266 4.00 19.23 36.25
C LYS A 266 5.43 19.56 35.83
N ARG A 267 6.41 18.74 36.25
CA ARG A 267 7.82 18.88 35.82
C ARG A 267 7.99 18.70 34.32
N PHE A 268 7.31 17.71 33.73
CA PHE A 268 7.33 17.45 32.30
C PHE A 268 6.78 18.66 31.51
N MET A 269 5.60 19.15 31.89
CA MET A 269 4.97 20.30 31.26
C MET A 269 5.81 21.57 31.35
N TYR A 270 6.44 21.81 32.50
CA TYR A 270 7.39 22.91 32.67
C TYR A 270 8.58 22.79 31.72
N ARG A 271 9.14 21.60 31.54
CA ARG A 271 10.26 21.38 30.60
C ARG A 271 9.83 21.50 29.14
N CYS A 272 8.62 21.03 28.78
CA CYS A 272 8.07 21.18 27.44
C CYS A 272 7.82 22.65 27.08
N SER A 273 7.26 23.45 27.99
CA SER A 273 7.00 24.87 27.74
C SER A 273 8.27 25.70 27.50
N LYS A 274 9.41 25.27 28.06
CA LYS A 274 10.73 25.86 27.80
C LYS A 274 11.33 25.48 26.44
N LYS A 275 10.74 24.54 25.69
CA LYS A 275 11.19 24.11 24.37
C LYS A 275 10.15 24.47 23.29
N PRO A 276 10.25 25.65 22.64
CA PRO A 276 9.27 26.13 21.66
C PRO A 276 8.95 25.13 20.54
N LYS A 277 9.95 24.39 20.04
CA LYS A 277 9.78 23.35 19.01
C LYS A 277 8.85 22.21 19.44
N ILE A 278 8.76 21.90 20.74
CA ILE A 278 7.85 20.87 21.26
C ILE A 278 6.42 21.43 21.31
N MET A 279 6.26 22.65 21.82
CA MET A 279 4.96 23.31 21.88
C MET A 279 4.36 23.52 20.49
N GLU A 280 5.18 23.88 19.50
CA GLU A 280 4.76 23.96 18.09
C GLU A 280 4.24 22.62 17.57
N ARG A 281 4.92 21.51 17.89
CA ARG A 281 4.48 20.15 17.50
C ARG A 281 3.18 19.77 18.18
N ILE A 282 3.04 20.03 19.47
CA ILE A 282 1.80 19.79 20.22
C ILE A 282 0.65 20.57 19.57
N SER A 283 0.85 21.87 19.34
CA SER A 283 -0.15 22.72 18.68
C SER A 283 -0.54 22.15 17.31
N LYS A 284 0.44 21.78 16.49
CA LYS A 284 0.21 21.20 15.15
C LYS A 284 -0.58 19.89 15.19
N VAL A 285 -0.30 19.00 16.14
CA VAL A 285 -0.99 17.70 16.27
C VAL A 285 -2.44 17.89 16.72
N TYR A 286 -2.67 18.82 17.65
CA TYR A 286 -3.98 19.07 18.26
C TYR A 286 -4.73 20.27 17.65
N THR A 287 -4.36 20.69 16.44
CA THR A 287 -5.16 21.65 15.66
C THR A 287 -6.21 20.90 14.86
N ASP A 288 -7.48 21.28 15.01
CA ASP A 288 -8.57 20.72 14.22
C ASP A 288 -8.39 21.08 12.74
N LYS A 289 -8.27 20.08 11.87
CA LYS A 289 -7.96 20.31 10.45
C LYS A 289 -9.09 21.01 9.68
N ALA A 290 -10.34 20.91 10.14
CA ALA A 290 -11.49 21.50 9.46
C ALA A 290 -11.69 22.97 9.84
N THR A 291 -11.57 23.29 11.13
CA THR A 291 -11.81 24.62 11.70
C THR A 291 -10.53 25.43 11.86
N GLN A 292 -9.36 24.80 11.77
CA GLN A 292 -8.04 25.38 12.06
C GLN A 292 -7.91 25.94 13.49
N LYS A 293 -8.79 25.51 14.40
CA LYS A 293 -8.75 25.92 15.81
C LYS A 293 -7.94 24.93 16.64
N GLN A 294 -7.19 25.47 17.60
CA GLN A 294 -6.50 24.67 18.60
C GLN A 294 -7.53 23.94 19.47
N GLN A 295 -7.38 22.63 19.59
CA GLN A 295 -8.18 21.83 20.50
C GLN A 295 -7.56 21.85 21.90
N PRO A 296 -8.40 21.73 22.95
CA PRO A 296 -7.90 21.65 24.32
C PRO A 296 -7.04 20.40 24.50
N LEU A 297 -5.97 20.54 25.28
CA LEU A 297 -5.06 19.43 25.62
C LEU A 297 -5.58 18.61 26.80
N ASP A 298 -6.61 19.12 27.45
CA ASP A 298 -7.39 18.59 28.56
C ASP A 298 -8.86 18.36 28.12
N GLY A 299 -9.55 17.41 28.75
CA GLY A 299 -10.97 17.10 28.46
C GLY A 299 -11.23 15.96 27.46
N ASP A 300 -12.51 15.75 27.14
CA ASP A 300 -13.00 14.49 26.52
C ASP A 300 -13.45 14.63 25.05
N ASN A 301 -13.49 15.86 24.51
CA ASN A 301 -14.09 16.14 23.20
C ASN A 301 -13.08 16.32 22.06
N VAL A 302 -11.86 15.81 22.23
CA VAL A 302 -10.80 15.93 21.22
C VAL A 302 -11.09 15.00 20.03
N LYS A 303 -10.99 15.56 18.82
CA LYS A 303 -11.24 14.84 17.57
C LYS A 303 -10.04 14.95 16.65
N GLN A 304 -9.74 13.86 15.95
CA GLN A 304 -8.68 13.81 14.97
C GLN A 304 -9.21 13.41 13.60
N CYS A 305 -8.66 14.04 12.57
CA CYS A 305 -8.84 13.60 11.20
C CYS A 305 -7.76 12.55 10.89
N ILE A 306 -8.21 11.29 10.78
CA ILE A 306 -7.39 10.13 10.49
C ILE A 306 -7.58 9.67 9.04
N TYR A 307 -6.53 9.16 8.42
CA TYR A 307 -6.50 8.67 7.05
C TYR A 307 -5.63 7.43 6.93
N LEU A 308 -6.08 6.48 6.13
CA LEU A 308 -5.31 5.27 5.84
C LEU A 308 -4.18 5.65 4.88
N HIS A 309 -2.95 5.35 5.27
CA HIS A 309 -1.80 5.58 4.41
C HIS A 309 -1.90 4.76 3.12
N ALA A 310 -1.35 5.30 2.03
CA ALA A 310 -1.56 4.77 0.68
C ALA A 310 -1.12 3.30 0.56
N GLU A 311 0.04 2.97 1.13
CA GLU A 311 0.60 1.63 1.20
C GLU A 311 -0.25 0.67 2.02
N MET A 312 -0.84 1.15 3.12
CA MET A 312 -1.68 0.33 4.00
C MET A 312 -2.99 -0.04 3.32
N ASN A 313 -3.51 0.84 2.47
CA ASN A 313 -4.72 0.58 1.70
C ASN A 313 -4.51 -0.59 0.71
N ILE A 314 -3.38 -0.61 0.01
CA ILE A 314 -2.99 -1.74 -0.87
C ILE A 314 -2.75 -2.99 -0.03
N LEU A 315 -1.99 -2.86 1.06
CA LEU A 315 -1.58 -3.98 1.90
C LEU A 315 -2.77 -4.71 2.54
N ALA A 316 -3.65 -3.97 3.23
CA ALA A 316 -4.78 -4.57 3.93
C ALA A 316 -5.78 -5.20 2.96
N SER A 317 -6.28 -4.41 2.00
CA SER A 317 -7.43 -4.81 1.18
C SER A 317 -7.08 -5.77 0.04
N LEU A 318 -5.85 -5.71 -0.50
CA LEU A 318 -5.49 -6.47 -1.69
C LEU A 318 -4.47 -7.59 -1.44
N ILE A 319 -3.71 -7.52 -0.36
CA ILE A 319 -2.65 -8.50 -0.06
C ILE A 319 -3.03 -9.38 1.12
N ILE A 320 -3.31 -8.78 2.29
CA ILE A 320 -3.62 -9.53 3.52
C ILE A 320 -4.98 -10.21 3.40
N ASP A 321 -6.03 -9.49 3.01
CA ASP A 321 -7.37 -10.06 2.83
C ASP A 321 -7.41 -11.17 1.78
N LYS A 322 -6.56 -11.06 0.75
CA LYS A 322 -6.42 -12.07 -0.32
C LYS A 322 -5.38 -13.14 0.01
N LYS A 323 -4.77 -13.10 1.20
CA LYS A 323 -3.74 -14.04 1.68
C LYS A 323 -2.58 -14.25 0.70
N ILE A 324 -2.13 -13.18 0.04
CA ILE A 324 -1.04 -13.25 -0.94
C ILE A 324 0.30 -13.27 -0.18
N LYS A 325 0.87 -14.47 -0.01
CA LYS A 325 2.12 -14.69 0.74
C LYS A 325 3.42 -14.58 -0.07
N ARG A 326 3.33 -14.70 -1.40
CA ARG A 326 4.45 -14.53 -2.34
C ARG A 326 5.05 -13.12 -2.24
N ARG A 327 6.27 -12.92 -2.77
CA ARG A 327 6.93 -11.60 -2.84
C ARG A 327 5.98 -10.56 -3.44
N VAL A 328 5.68 -9.53 -2.67
CA VAL A 328 4.93 -8.35 -3.08
C VAL A 328 5.80 -7.12 -2.88
N PHE A 329 5.92 -6.32 -3.93
CA PHE A 329 6.63 -5.05 -3.91
C PHE A 329 5.63 -3.90 -4.04
N ILE A 330 5.63 -2.98 -3.08
CA ILE A 330 4.83 -1.76 -3.09
C ILE A 330 5.78 -0.58 -3.16
N ALA A 331 5.77 0.12 -4.28
CA ALA A 331 6.47 1.39 -4.40
C ALA A 331 5.65 2.49 -3.72
N VAL A 332 6.31 3.34 -2.93
CA VAL A 332 5.70 4.52 -2.31
C VAL A 332 6.48 5.76 -2.70
N SER A 333 5.78 6.87 -2.92
CA SER A 333 6.42 8.13 -3.32
C SER A 333 7.07 8.89 -2.17
N LYS A 334 6.79 8.50 -0.93
CA LYS A 334 7.39 9.05 0.30
C LYS A 334 7.64 7.94 1.29
N ARG A 335 8.58 8.22 2.21
CA ARG A 335 8.93 7.32 3.29
C ARG A 335 7.73 6.89 4.12
N CYS A 336 7.65 5.59 4.40
CA CYS A 336 6.62 5.04 5.29
C CYS A 336 6.76 5.62 6.69
N CYS A 337 5.63 5.89 7.35
CA CYS A 337 5.66 6.26 8.76
C CYS A 337 5.98 5.04 9.62
N PHE A 338 6.38 5.29 10.86
CA PHE A 338 6.78 4.24 11.80
C PHE A 338 5.67 3.21 12.05
N LEU A 339 4.40 3.66 12.11
CA LEU A 339 3.27 2.76 12.32
C LEU A 339 3.02 1.84 11.12
N CYS A 340 3.23 2.34 9.90
CA CYS A 340 3.21 1.50 8.70
C CYS A 340 4.31 0.44 8.75
N GLU A 341 5.54 0.82 9.13
CA GLU A 341 6.65 -0.12 9.27
C GLU A 341 6.37 -1.19 10.32
N LEU A 342 5.87 -0.81 11.51
CA LEU A 342 5.48 -1.77 12.54
C LEU A 342 4.42 -2.75 12.04
N TYR A 343 3.41 -2.27 11.31
CA TYR A 343 2.36 -3.12 10.77
C TYR A 343 2.90 -4.10 9.71
N ILE A 344 3.80 -3.64 8.83
CA ILE A 344 4.46 -4.48 7.82
C ILE A 344 5.35 -5.52 8.51
N ASN A 345 6.17 -5.11 9.46
CA ASN A 345 7.06 -6.00 10.22
C ASN A 345 6.25 -7.05 10.97
N PHE A 346 5.14 -6.67 11.59
CA PHE A 346 4.23 -7.61 12.23
C PHE A 346 3.71 -8.66 11.24
N ALA A 347 3.25 -8.24 10.06
CA ALA A 347 2.76 -9.13 9.02
C ALA A 347 3.86 -10.10 8.52
N GLN A 348 5.09 -9.61 8.37
CA GLN A 348 6.24 -10.43 7.96
C GLN A 348 6.63 -11.43 9.06
N LEU A 349 6.88 -10.97 10.28
CA LEU A 349 7.43 -11.77 11.38
C LEU A 349 6.45 -12.82 11.90
N TYR A 350 5.20 -12.45 12.15
CA TYR A 350 4.23 -13.32 12.82
C TYR A 350 3.32 -14.08 11.85
N TYR A 351 3.23 -13.62 10.61
CA TYR A 351 2.32 -14.19 9.62
C TYR A 351 3.03 -14.63 8.33
N GLY A 352 4.34 -14.46 8.19
CA GLY A 352 5.11 -14.98 7.06
C GLY A 352 4.77 -14.35 5.71
N TYR A 353 4.31 -13.10 5.69
CA TYR A 353 4.13 -12.36 4.43
C TYR A 353 5.49 -11.88 3.88
N ASN A 354 5.72 -12.02 2.58
CA ASN A 354 6.90 -11.44 1.91
C ASN A 354 6.52 -10.11 1.25
N ILE A 355 6.50 -9.04 2.04
CA ILE A 355 6.13 -7.69 1.60
C ILE A 355 7.39 -6.83 1.58
N ILE A 356 7.60 -6.06 0.52
CA ILE A 356 8.66 -5.06 0.44
C ILE A 356 7.99 -3.75 0.09
N VAL A 357 8.17 -2.76 0.95
CA VAL A 357 7.73 -1.40 0.69
C VAL A 357 8.97 -0.54 0.46
N PHE A 358 9.01 0.14 -0.68
CA PHE A 358 10.21 0.83 -1.15
C PHE A 358 9.91 2.29 -1.49
N GLU A 359 10.76 3.18 -0.98
CA GLU A 359 10.64 4.64 -1.03
C GLU A 359 11.79 5.30 -1.84
N PRO A 360 11.59 6.50 -2.40
CA PRO A 360 12.63 7.22 -3.14
C PRO A 360 13.77 7.69 -2.25
N GLN A 361 14.99 7.30 -2.61
CA GLN A 361 16.22 7.70 -1.94
C GLN A 361 16.96 8.86 -2.65
N PHE A 362 16.59 9.20 -3.90
CA PHE A 362 17.51 9.92 -4.80
C PHE A 362 17.15 11.36 -5.23
N PHE A 363 16.01 11.94 -4.85
CA PHE A 363 15.56 13.20 -5.50
C PHE A 363 15.38 14.46 -4.64
N THR A 364 15.81 14.52 -3.38
CA THR A 364 15.71 15.79 -2.63
C THR A 364 16.99 16.16 -1.91
N LYS A 365 17.76 17.05 -2.57
CA LYS A 365 18.92 17.78 -2.02
C LYS A 365 18.53 18.89 -1.03
N TYR A 366 17.31 18.83 -0.48
CA TYR A 366 16.78 19.79 0.48
C TYR A 366 16.70 19.15 1.87
N ASP A 367 17.23 19.86 2.87
CA ASP A 367 17.40 19.48 4.29
C ASP A 367 16.08 19.25 5.08
N PHE A 368 15.06 18.67 4.46
CA PHE A 368 13.79 18.38 5.12
C PHE A 368 13.78 16.98 5.73
N ASP A 369 14.56 16.76 6.79
CA ASP A 369 14.37 15.78 7.88
C ASP A 369 13.74 14.42 7.45
N TRP A 370 14.24 13.86 6.33
CA TRP A 370 13.79 12.61 5.67
C TRP A 370 14.55 11.38 6.19
N LYS A 371 15.67 11.65 6.86
CA LYS A 371 16.59 10.68 7.46
C LYS A 371 15.91 9.81 8.52
N ASN A 372 14.88 10.33 9.18
CA ASN A 372 14.29 9.67 10.35
C ASN A 372 12.86 9.19 10.09
N THR A 373 12.55 7.95 10.47
CA THR A 373 11.15 7.48 10.47
C THR A 373 10.37 8.21 11.56
N LYS A 374 9.23 8.81 11.20
CA LYS A 374 8.37 9.59 12.10
C LYS A 374 7.04 8.89 12.33
N ILE A 375 6.42 9.18 13.47
CA ILE A 375 5.00 8.90 13.70
C ILE A 375 4.19 10.04 13.07
N CYS A 376 3.15 9.71 12.32
CA CYS A 376 2.29 10.68 11.66
C CYS A 376 0.91 10.66 12.30
N SER A 377 0.58 11.68 13.11
CA SER A 377 -0.76 11.85 13.68
C SER A 377 -1.79 11.94 12.57
N GLY A 378 -2.87 11.19 12.75
CA GLY A 378 -3.86 11.01 11.70
C GLY A 378 -3.64 9.73 10.91
N TRP A 379 -2.77 8.82 11.32
CA TRP A 379 -2.72 7.48 10.74
C TRP A 379 -3.97 6.70 11.13
N LYS A 380 -4.57 6.01 10.17
CA LYS A 380 -5.68 5.09 10.42
C LYS A 380 -5.20 3.65 10.46
N PHE A 381 -5.64 2.90 11.48
CA PHE A 381 -5.38 1.48 11.59
C PHE A 381 -5.98 0.71 10.39
N PRO A 382 -5.20 -0.14 9.69
CA PRO A 382 -5.69 -0.85 8.52
C PRO A 382 -6.67 -1.95 8.91
N HIS A 383 -7.86 -1.94 8.32
CA HIS A 383 -8.90 -2.94 8.59
C HIS A 383 -8.76 -4.14 7.63
N VAL A 384 -8.70 -5.35 8.19
CA VAL A 384 -8.69 -6.62 7.42
C VAL A 384 -9.76 -7.57 7.96
N ARG A 385 -10.23 -8.50 7.12
CA ARG A 385 -11.28 -9.48 7.44
C ARG A 385 -10.89 -10.45 8.54
N ASN A 386 -9.60 -10.68 8.74
CA ASN A 386 -9.11 -11.59 9.76
C ASN A 386 -9.07 -10.89 11.14
N ASN A 387 -10.10 -11.14 11.95
CA ASN A 387 -10.23 -10.57 13.30
C ASN A 387 -9.05 -10.91 14.23
N LYS A 388 -8.45 -12.10 14.11
CA LYS A 388 -7.29 -12.49 14.92
C LYS A 388 -6.07 -11.64 14.54
N PHE A 389 -5.79 -11.53 13.24
CA PHE A 389 -4.72 -10.67 12.73
C PHE A 389 -4.91 -9.22 13.18
N MET A 390 -6.14 -8.70 13.09
CA MET A 390 -6.49 -7.35 13.55
C MET A 390 -6.18 -7.14 15.02
N ALA A 391 -6.67 -8.03 15.89
CA ALA A 391 -6.48 -7.91 17.33
C ALA A 391 -5.00 -7.98 17.73
N GLU A 392 -4.26 -8.92 17.17
CA GLU A 392 -2.84 -9.11 17.49
C GLU A 392 -1.96 -7.97 16.95
N SER A 393 -2.21 -7.50 15.72
CA SER A 393 -1.47 -6.35 15.15
C SER A 393 -1.75 -5.06 15.92
N LEU A 394 -3.00 -4.83 16.34
CA LEU A 394 -3.37 -3.68 17.17
C LEU A 394 -2.63 -3.71 18.52
N ASN A 395 -2.63 -4.87 19.18
CA ASN A 395 -1.92 -5.05 20.45
C ASN A 395 -0.40 -4.86 20.29
N TYR A 396 0.18 -5.38 19.21
CA TYR A 396 1.60 -5.21 18.90
C TYR A 396 1.97 -3.73 18.75
N ILE A 397 1.19 -2.96 17.99
CA ILE A 397 1.44 -1.53 17.79
C ILE A 397 1.25 -0.74 19.09
N LEU A 398 0.17 -1.01 19.84
CA LEU A 398 -0.08 -0.37 21.13
C LEU A 398 1.07 -0.59 22.13
N LYS A 399 1.60 -1.81 22.20
CA LYS A 399 2.76 -2.13 23.06
C LYS A 399 4.00 -1.32 22.69
N ASN A 400 4.29 -1.18 21.39
CA ASN A 400 5.40 -0.36 20.91
C ASN A 400 5.19 1.12 21.24
N LEU A 401 3.99 1.64 21.05
CA LEU A 401 3.66 3.03 21.40
C LEU A 401 3.81 3.30 22.91
N ASN A 402 3.40 2.37 23.77
CA ASN A 402 3.59 2.50 25.22
C ASN A 402 5.07 2.65 25.56
N GLN A 403 5.91 1.75 25.05
CA GLN A 403 7.34 1.78 25.30
C GLN A 403 7.97 3.09 24.83
N ILE A 404 7.56 3.60 23.66
CA ILE A 404 8.04 4.88 23.13
C ILE A 404 7.68 6.05 24.05
N ILE A 405 6.42 6.11 24.50
CA ILE A 405 5.93 7.19 25.35
C ILE A 405 6.62 7.12 26.72
N GLU A 406 6.68 5.94 27.34
CA GLU A 406 7.33 5.70 28.62
C GLU A 406 8.79 6.18 28.60
N GLN A 407 9.56 5.74 27.61
CA GLN A 407 10.99 6.08 27.50
C GLN A 407 11.21 7.59 27.28
N LYS A 408 10.39 8.22 26.45
CA LYS A 408 10.49 9.67 26.24
C LYS A 408 10.11 10.43 27.51
N LEU A 409 9.07 10.03 28.21
CA LEU A 409 8.68 10.66 29.48
C LEU A 409 9.75 10.47 30.55
N GLU A 410 10.37 9.30 30.64
CA GLU A 410 11.47 9.04 31.55
C GLU A 410 12.66 9.97 31.26
N TYR A 411 13.07 10.10 30.00
CA TYR A 411 14.12 11.05 29.61
C TYR A 411 13.79 12.48 30.07
N TYR A 412 12.58 12.97 29.78
CA TYR A 412 12.17 14.32 30.17
C TYR A 412 11.90 14.51 31.66
N THR A 413 11.75 13.46 32.45
CA THR A 413 11.46 13.58 33.89
C THR A 413 12.63 13.16 34.77
N SER A 414 13.66 12.54 34.20
CA SER A 414 14.91 12.21 34.86
C SER A 414 15.65 13.48 35.33
N ASN A 415 16.39 13.38 36.44
CA ASN A 415 17.13 14.51 37.05
C ASN A 415 18.41 14.90 36.30
N LEU A 416 18.57 14.49 35.03
CA LEU A 416 19.77 14.81 34.25
C LEU A 416 19.76 16.29 33.82
N PRO A 417 20.92 16.97 33.84
CA PRO A 417 21.05 18.36 33.43
C PRO A 417 20.65 18.55 31.96
N ALA A 418 20.05 19.70 31.67
CA ALA A 418 19.27 20.00 30.46
C ALA A 418 20.05 20.01 29.13
N ASP A 419 21.37 19.75 29.15
CA ASP A 419 22.26 19.93 28.00
C ASP A 419 22.67 18.63 27.28
N SER A 420 22.19 17.46 27.70
CA SER A 420 22.45 16.22 26.94
C SER A 420 21.64 16.21 25.64
N SER A 421 22.32 16.41 24.50
CA SER A 421 21.72 16.48 23.17
C SER A 421 20.77 15.29 22.87
N ASP A 422 19.64 15.60 22.24
CA ASP A 422 18.57 14.65 21.85
C ASP A 422 19.05 13.46 20.97
N GLY A 423 20.30 13.47 20.48
CA GLY A 423 20.84 12.51 19.51
C GLY A 423 21.50 11.25 20.09
N GLN A 424 21.99 11.26 21.33
CA GLN A 424 22.84 10.17 21.83
C GLN A 424 22.08 8.89 22.28
N TYR A 425 20.79 8.98 22.58
CA TYR A 425 20.02 7.82 23.07
C TYR A 425 19.42 6.93 21.97
N ILE A 426 19.23 7.46 20.76
CA ILE A 426 18.66 6.69 19.63
C ILE A 426 19.60 5.54 19.20
N TYR A 427 20.92 5.72 19.38
CA TYR A 427 21.94 4.74 19.00
C TYR A 427 21.87 3.44 19.81
N ARG A 428 21.41 3.48 21.07
CA ARG A 428 21.19 2.27 21.89
C ARG A 428 19.99 1.43 21.41
N TYR A 429 19.08 2.02 20.64
CA TYR A 429 17.82 1.39 20.24
C TYR A 429 17.97 0.46 19.02
N ILE A 430 18.88 0.75 18.09
CA ILE A 430 19.08 -0.09 16.88
C ILE A 430 19.70 -1.46 17.23
N LYS A 431 20.56 -1.52 18.25
CA LYS A 431 21.21 -2.78 18.66
C LYS A 431 20.26 -3.74 19.39
N GLY A 432 19.27 -3.23 20.12
CA GLY A 432 18.33 -4.05 20.92
C GLY A 432 17.33 -4.87 20.10
N PHE A 433 17.06 -4.49 18.84
CA PHE A 433 16.22 -5.27 17.93
C PHE A 433 16.99 -6.39 17.19
N SER A 434 18.31 -6.28 17.09
CA SER A 434 19.16 -7.24 16.36
C SER A 434 19.77 -8.34 17.24
N SER A 435 19.54 -8.33 18.55
CA SER A 435 20.11 -9.32 19.47
C SER A 435 19.02 -9.98 20.29
N ASN A 436 18.36 -10.96 19.68
CA ASN A 436 17.88 -12.14 20.40
C ASN A 436 18.66 -13.35 19.86
N PRO A 437 19.75 -13.78 20.53
CA PRO A 437 20.60 -14.88 20.07
C PRO A 437 19.97 -16.19 20.55
N ASN A 438 19.16 -16.81 19.71
CA ASN A 438 18.82 -18.23 19.82
C ASN A 438 18.46 -18.75 18.43
N ASN A 439 19.48 -18.88 17.59
CA ASN A 439 19.50 -19.79 16.45
C ASN A 439 20.97 -20.02 16.09
N ASN A 440 21.61 -20.91 16.85
CA ASN A 440 22.84 -21.57 16.41
C ASN A 440 22.47 -22.41 15.17
N PHE A 441 22.79 -21.90 13.98
CA PHE A 441 23.08 -22.76 12.84
C PHE A 441 24.57 -22.66 12.58
N ASN A 442 25.28 -23.69 13.03
CA ASN A 442 26.67 -23.96 12.69
C ASN A 442 26.80 -24.06 11.17
N LEU A 443 27.50 -23.09 10.58
CA LEU A 443 28.11 -23.21 9.27
C LEU A 443 29.47 -23.89 9.46
N PHE A 444 29.54 -25.20 9.20
CA PHE A 444 30.71 -25.93 8.68
C PHE A 444 30.30 -27.38 8.40
N SER A 445 29.79 -27.65 7.19
CA SER A 445 30.07 -28.83 6.33
C SER A 445 29.35 -28.67 5.01
#